data_AF-A0A7S2DMJ2-F1
#
_entry.id   AF-A0A7S2DMJ2-F1
#
_cell.length_a   1.000
_cell.length_b   1.000
_cell.length_c   1.000
_cell.angle_alpha   90.00
_cell.angle_beta   90.00
_cell.angle_gamma   90.00
#
_symmetry.space_group_name_H-M   'P 1'
#
loop_
_entity.id
_entity.type
_entity.pdbx_description
1 polymer ?
#
loop_
_entity_poly.entity_id
_entity_poly.type
_entity_poly.pdbx_seq_one_letter_code
_entity_poly.pdbx_strand_id
1 'polypeptide(L)'
;RDPQNWGGKAWRTANLTEAMESGLPSTPAMLLWSGERIPEPLTAVDPKLVHLALRNFSNLLRCMGDKPAVYIGNKEDPILNLARRNPELCDEIYLQIIKQLTENPG
;
A
#
# COMPACT_ATOMS: atom_id res chain seq x y z
N ARG A 1 -1.48 -6.00 37.07
CA ARG A 1 -1.44 -4.94 36.04
C ARG A 1 -0.03 -4.38 36.14
N ASP A 2 0.93 -4.75 35.28
CA ASP A 2 0.95 -4.75 33.82
C ASP A 2 1.66 -5.97 33.19
N PRO A 3 1.31 -6.33 31.95
CA PRO A 3 2.27 -6.91 31.01
C PRO A 3 2.23 -6.17 29.66
N GLN A 4 2.99 -5.09 29.53
CA GLN A 4 3.37 -4.49 28.24
C GLN A 4 4.79 -4.89 27.90
N ASN A 5 5.00 -6.14 27.45
CA ASN A 5 6.17 -6.46 26.63
C ASN A 5 5.95 -7.78 25.89
N TRP A 6 5.11 -7.78 24.86
CA TRP A 6 5.13 -8.86 23.88
C TRP A 6 5.49 -8.31 22.49
N GLY A 7 6.75 -8.54 22.12
CA GLY A 7 7.08 -8.88 20.74
C GLY A 7 7.36 -7.75 19.74
N GLY A 8 7.57 -6.50 20.13
CA GLY A 8 7.60 -5.40 19.15
C GLY A 8 8.85 -5.24 18.28
N LYS A 9 10.03 -5.73 18.68
CA LYS A 9 11.31 -5.33 18.02
C LYS A 9 12.17 -6.47 17.50
N ALA A 10 12.07 -7.68 18.07
CA ALA A 10 12.98 -8.78 17.74
C ALA A 10 12.70 -9.44 16.38
N TRP A 11 11.43 -9.51 15.94
CA TRP A 11 11.10 -10.02 14.59
C TRP A 11 11.48 -9.04 13.47
N ARG A 12 11.60 -7.74 13.78
CA ARG A 12 11.87 -6.67 12.81
C ARG A 12 13.30 -6.72 12.27
N THR A 13 14.27 -6.93 13.16
CA THR A 13 15.68 -7.04 12.76
C THR A 13 16.00 -8.40 12.17
N ALA A 14 15.42 -9.50 12.66
CA ALA A 14 15.68 -10.83 12.12
C ALA A 14 15.35 -10.92 10.61
N ASN A 15 14.16 -10.47 10.21
CA ASN A 15 13.70 -10.60 8.83
C ASN A 15 14.38 -9.64 7.83
N LEU A 16 14.81 -8.45 8.27
CA LEU A 16 15.50 -7.50 7.39
C LEU A 16 16.97 -7.90 7.14
N THR A 17 17.63 -8.45 8.16
CA THR A 17 19.02 -8.90 8.04
C THR A 17 19.10 -10.18 7.20
N GLU A 18 18.19 -11.14 7.42
CA GLU A 18 18.13 -12.37 6.61
C GLU A 18 17.79 -12.10 5.14
N ALA A 19 16.86 -11.17 4.84
CA ALA A 19 16.51 -10.82 3.45
C ALA A 19 17.66 -10.09 2.71
N MET A 20 18.43 -9.26 3.42
CA MET A 20 19.62 -8.59 2.86
C MET A 20 20.77 -9.59 2.61
N GLU A 21 20.91 -10.61 3.45
CA GLU A 21 21.95 -11.64 3.30
C GLU A 21 21.58 -12.72 2.25
N SER A 22 20.30 -12.98 2.03
CA SER A 22 19.84 -14.05 1.12
C SER A 22 19.76 -13.66 -0.36
N GLY A 23 20.06 -12.40 -0.72
CA GLY A 23 19.94 -11.90 -2.10
C GLY A 23 18.52 -11.92 -2.66
N LEU A 24 17.50 -12.09 -1.80
CA LEU A 24 16.10 -12.01 -2.19
C LEU A 24 15.69 -10.53 -2.22
N PRO A 25 14.86 -10.10 -3.18
CA PRO A 25 14.40 -8.71 -3.22
C PRO A 25 13.70 -8.36 -1.90
N SER A 26 13.99 -7.18 -1.36
CA SER A 26 13.48 -6.69 -0.07
C SER A 26 11.96 -6.47 -0.11
N THR A 27 11.20 -7.55 -0.03
CA THR A 27 9.73 -7.56 -0.02
C THR A 27 9.06 -6.77 1.11
N PRO A 28 9.66 -6.56 2.32
CA PRO A 28 8.97 -5.81 3.36
C PRO A 28 8.73 -4.37 2.97
N ALA A 29 9.76 -3.68 2.46
CA ALA A 29 9.71 -2.24 2.17
C ALA A 29 8.65 -1.88 1.13
N MET A 30 8.40 -2.76 0.15
CA MET A 30 7.36 -2.56 -0.86
C MET A 30 5.96 -2.50 -0.25
N LEU A 31 5.72 -3.17 0.87
CA LEU A 31 4.41 -3.23 1.53
C LEU A 31 4.29 -2.32 2.77
N LEU A 32 5.31 -1.52 3.07
CA LEU A 32 5.23 -0.50 4.12
C LEU A 32 4.62 0.79 3.59
N TRP A 33 4.02 1.58 4.48
CA TRP A 33 3.50 2.90 4.14
C TRP A 33 4.55 3.76 3.43
N SER A 34 4.10 4.50 2.42
CA SER A 34 4.89 5.56 1.78
C SER A 34 3.98 6.66 1.28
N GLY A 35 4.39 7.92 1.46
CA GLY A 35 3.75 9.05 0.81
C GLY A 35 4.06 9.16 -0.68
N GLU A 36 5.00 8.38 -1.21
CA GLU A 36 5.42 8.47 -2.61
C GLU A 36 4.60 7.56 -3.52
N ARG A 37 4.44 7.99 -4.78
CA ARG A 37 3.71 7.20 -5.79
C ARG A 37 4.46 5.89 -6.07
N ILE A 38 3.73 4.81 -6.26
CA ILE A 38 4.30 3.55 -6.74
C ILE A 38 4.62 3.63 -8.25
N PRO A 39 5.75 3.06 -8.71
CA PRO A 39 6.13 3.05 -10.13
C PRO A 39 5.45 1.91 -10.90
N GLU A 40 5.02 0.86 -10.21
CA GLU A 40 4.38 -0.34 -10.76
C GLU A 40 3.28 -0.86 -9.79
N PRO A 41 2.31 -1.66 -10.27
CA PRO A 41 1.32 -2.29 -9.40
C PRO A 41 1.96 -3.25 -8.37
N LEU A 42 1.30 -3.47 -7.24
CA LEU A 42 1.77 -4.38 -6.19
C LEU A 42 1.56 -5.86 -6.53
N THR A 43 0.68 -6.12 -7.49
CA THR A 43 0.31 -7.46 -7.97
C THR A 43 0.47 -7.59 -9.48
N ALA A 44 0.35 -8.83 -9.97
CA ALA A 44 0.23 -9.08 -11.40
C ALA A 44 -1.13 -8.58 -11.91
N VAL A 45 -1.13 -7.43 -12.59
CA VAL A 45 -2.30 -6.80 -13.21
C VAL A 45 -2.22 -6.95 -14.73
N ASP A 46 -3.36 -7.09 -15.42
CA ASP A 46 -3.40 -7.06 -16.89
C ASP A 46 -2.69 -5.77 -17.38
N PRO A 47 -1.74 -5.85 -18.33
CA PRO A 47 -1.02 -4.70 -18.85
C PRO A 47 -1.91 -3.51 -19.26
N LYS A 48 -3.14 -3.77 -19.71
CA LYS A 48 -4.13 -2.74 -20.10
C LYS A 48 -4.64 -1.94 -18.90
N LEU A 49 -4.62 -2.52 -17.71
CA LEU A 49 -5.18 -1.94 -16.48
C LEU A 49 -4.11 -1.34 -15.56
N VAL A 50 -2.83 -1.53 -15.85
CA VAL A 50 -1.70 -0.99 -15.06
C VAL A 50 -1.88 0.50 -14.77
N HIS A 51 -2.23 1.30 -15.77
CA HIS A 51 -2.44 2.74 -15.60
C HIS A 51 -3.58 3.07 -14.61
N LEU A 52 -4.62 2.22 -14.54
CA LEU A 52 -5.71 2.37 -13.58
C LEU A 52 -5.25 2.02 -12.16
N ALA A 53 -4.46 0.97 -11.98
CA ALA A 53 -3.87 0.61 -10.69
C ALA A 53 -2.97 1.72 -10.13
N LEU A 54 -2.09 2.29 -10.97
CA LEU A 54 -1.21 3.41 -10.57
C LEU A 54 -2.00 4.68 -10.24
N ARG A 55 -3.05 4.97 -11.04
CA ARG A 55 -3.96 6.08 -10.77
C ARG A 55 -4.74 5.86 -9.48
N ASN A 56 -5.15 4.63 -9.18
CA ASN A 56 -5.83 4.30 -7.94
C ASN A 56 -4.98 4.63 -6.72
N PHE A 57 -3.69 4.25 -6.75
CA PHE A 57 -2.78 4.58 -5.66
C PHE A 57 -2.67 6.09 -5.44
N SER A 58 -2.64 6.89 -6.52
CA SER A 58 -2.66 8.35 -6.40
C SER A 58 -3.98 8.90 -5.80
N ASN A 59 -5.11 8.26 -6.08
CA ASN A 59 -6.39 8.61 -5.46
C ASN A 59 -6.39 8.19 -3.97
N LEU A 60 -5.80 7.05 -3.64
CA LEU A 60 -5.66 6.55 -2.27
C LEU A 60 -4.85 7.52 -1.41
N LEU A 61 -3.68 7.97 -1.88
CA LEU A 61 -2.87 8.98 -1.18
C LEU A 61 -3.68 10.27 -0.90
N ARG A 62 -4.51 10.71 -1.85
CA ARG A 62 -5.37 11.89 -1.65
C ARG A 62 -6.50 11.65 -0.66
N CYS A 63 -7.09 10.45 -0.72
CA CYS A 63 -8.15 10.01 0.16
C CYS A 63 -7.67 9.93 1.61
N MET A 64 -6.47 9.39 1.82
CA MET A 64 -5.83 9.24 3.13
C MET A 64 -5.21 10.53 3.66
N GLY A 65 -5.08 11.57 2.82
CA GLY A 65 -4.51 12.86 3.23
C GLY A 65 -3.01 13.00 3.00
N ASP A 66 -2.33 11.95 2.55
CA ASP A 66 -0.90 11.91 2.24
C ASP A 66 -0.50 12.86 1.08
N LYS A 67 -1.43 13.20 0.19
CA LYS A 67 -1.22 14.15 -0.91
C LYS A 67 -2.38 15.16 -1.03
N PRO A 68 -2.10 16.39 -1.47
CA PRO A 68 -3.13 17.40 -1.67
C PRO A 68 -4.13 16.96 -2.75
N ALA A 69 -5.41 17.22 -2.48
CA ALA A 69 -6.50 17.04 -3.42
C ALA A 69 -7.00 18.42 -3.87
N VAL A 70 -7.04 18.64 -5.18
CA VAL A 70 -7.61 19.88 -5.76
C VAL A 70 -9.15 19.87 -5.67
N TYR A 71 -9.74 18.68 -5.57
CA TYR A 71 -11.18 18.47 -5.55
C TYR A 71 -11.73 18.31 -4.13
N ILE A 72 -12.84 19.00 -3.83
CA ILE A 72 -13.52 19.04 -2.52
C ILE A 72 -14.80 18.17 -2.53
N GLY A 73 -14.74 16.98 -3.13
CA GLY A 73 -15.84 16.00 -3.04
C GLY A 73 -15.40 14.72 -2.36
N ASN A 74 -16.24 13.69 -2.46
CA ASN A 74 -15.93 12.39 -1.85
C ASN A 74 -14.70 11.78 -2.53
N LYS A 75 -13.63 11.60 -1.75
CA LYS A 75 -12.34 11.07 -2.22
C LYS A 75 -12.33 9.55 -2.32
N GLU A 76 -13.29 8.87 -1.70
CA GLU A 76 -13.46 7.41 -1.76
C GLU A 76 -14.13 6.98 -3.06
N ASP A 77 -15.02 7.82 -3.61
CA ASP A 77 -15.81 7.49 -4.81
C ASP A 77 -14.97 7.00 -5.99
N PRO A 78 -13.83 7.63 -6.36
CA PRO A 78 -12.99 7.13 -7.45
C PRO A 78 -12.43 5.73 -7.20
N ILE A 79 -12.13 5.39 -5.95
CA ILE A 79 -11.57 4.08 -5.55
C ILE A 79 -12.67 3.02 -5.59
N LEU A 80 -13.81 3.31 -4.94
CA LEU A 80 -14.96 2.41 -4.90
C LEU A 80 -15.54 2.16 -6.30
N ASN A 81 -15.62 3.20 -7.14
CA ASN A 81 -16.11 3.04 -8.51
C ASN A 81 -15.15 2.24 -9.39
N LEU A 82 -13.83 2.36 -9.17
CA LEU A 82 -12.86 1.55 -9.89
C LEU A 82 -13.02 0.07 -9.53
N ALA A 83 -13.08 -0.25 -8.23
CA ALA A 83 -13.27 -1.61 -7.74
C ALA A 83 -14.56 -2.26 -8.26
N ARG A 84 -15.68 -1.52 -8.29
CA ARG A 84 -16.96 -2.01 -8.82
C ARG A 84 -16.93 -2.31 -10.32
N ARG A 85 -16.18 -1.52 -11.09
CA ARG A 85 -16.14 -1.63 -12.57
C ARG A 85 -15.07 -2.60 -13.07
N ASN A 86 -14.05 -2.88 -12.27
CA ASN A 86 -12.89 -3.69 -12.63
C ASN A 86 -12.61 -4.68 -11.48
N PRO A 87 -13.43 -5.74 -11.32
CA PRO A 87 -13.25 -6.71 -10.23
C PRO A 87 -11.86 -7.34 -10.19
N GLU A 88 -11.19 -7.44 -11.34
CA GLU A 88 -9.81 -7.91 -11.47
C GLU A 88 -8.76 -7.01 -10.80
N LEU A 89 -9.12 -5.76 -10.45
CA LEU A 89 -8.28 -4.86 -9.67
C LEU A 89 -8.55 -4.92 -8.18
N CYS A 90 -9.53 -5.69 -7.69
CA CYS A 90 -9.89 -5.70 -6.27
C CYS A 90 -8.72 -6.10 -5.37
N ASP A 91 -7.96 -7.13 -5.73
CA ASP A 91 -6.80 -7.59 -4.94
C ASP A 91 -5.70 -6.53 -4.90
N GLU A 92 -5.42 -5.88 -6.04
CA GLU A 92 -4.48 -4.77 -6.14
C GLU A 92 -4.93 -3.59 -5.25
N ILE A 93 -6.20 -3.19 -5.35
CA ILE A 93 -6.75 -2.09 -4.55
C ILE A 93 -6.68 -2.42 -3.05
N TYR A 94 -6.99 -3.66 -2.67
CA TYR A 94 -6.93 -4.11 -1.29
C TYR A 94 -5.50 -4.09 -0.74
N LEU A 95 -4.53 -4.57 -1.52
CA LEU A 95 -3.11 -4.54 -1.13
C LEU A 95 -2.55 -3.13 -1.07
N GLN A 96 -2.96 -2.22 -1.95
CA GLN A 96 -2.61 -0.81 -1.86
C GLN A 96 -3.12 -0.17 -0.55
N ILE A 97 -4.34 -0.52 -0.12
CA ILE A 97 -4.89 -0.08 1.17
C ILE A 97 -4.08 -0.66 2.33
N ILE A 98 -3.82 -1.97 2.32
CA ILE A 98 -3.01 -2.63 3.37
C ILE A 98 -1.63 -1.99 3.46
N LYS A 99 -0.96 -1.75 2.33
CA LYS A 99 0.33 -1.06 2.27
C LYS A 99 0.29 0.27 3.02
N GLN A 100 -0.70 1.12 2.73
CA GLN A 100 -0.82 2.42 3.39
C GLN A 100 -1.27 2.36 4.85
N LEU A 101 -1.77 1.23 5.33
CA LEU A 101 -2.08 1.03 6.74
C LEU A 101 -0.92 0.37 7.51
N THR A 102 0.03 -0.23 6.81
CA THR A 102 1.14 -0.98 7.40
C THR A 102 2.29 -0.04 7.76
N GLU A 103 2.58 0.07 9.06
CA GLU A 103 3.59 0.99 9.61
C GLU A 103 3.37 2.47 9.22
N ASN A 104 2.12 2.87 9.05
CA ASN A 104 1.75 4.27 8.82
C ASN A 104 2.04 5.13 10.07
N PRO A 105 2.84 6.22 9.97
CA PRO A 105 3.19 7.07 11.09
C PRO A 105 2.06 8.01 11.59
N GLY A 106 0.98 8.19 10.81
CA GLY A 106 -0.17 9.02 11.18
C GLY A 106 -0.52 10.10 10.17
#